data_AF-A4XMR3-F1
#
_entry.id   AF-A4XMR3-F1
#
_cell.length_a   1.000
_cell.length_b   1.000
_cell.length_c   1.000
_cell.angle_alpha   90.00
_cell.angle_beta   90.00
_cell.angle_gamma   90.00
#
_symmetry.space_group_name_H-M   'P 1'
#
loop_
_entity.id
_entity.type
_entity.pdbx_description
1 polymer ?
#
loop_
_entity_poly.entity_id
_entity_poly.type
_entity_poly.pdbx_seq_one_letter_code
_entity_poly.pdbx_strand_id
1 'polypeptide(L)'
;MNFWTSKKGMAEIVGATLLILFLAIQIMPAVRNVSINSDKLIAAVDTKIKGQLTIGNSYSIPVHGTDFILMEDTQSDFLSGTLVNTVSTSSGGLNLTTASNLTFSRSSIAYKLDGVTQVGSNQPRYEAGKYGSALLVEGGTANLLTANQSSAETDISGFSSYWDTSISRDTSKALIGSASIKVDTTSRANDGHENHGVIVNSISTTYSANTYFIGSAYIWAPTGTLICISERVTTSSGGYLHELLYASWFTATGTWQRIYTPPFTCTTQSFRPGFQIIVPGSTSVVFWVDGLQLEQVSAQTSLPTTWIPGGTTRSSDLVSTTLADIINTKEGTVEFWVKPFNLTGNMYIGVGGSRFISASEDRQSYNIWYDFSDGGLHSSYGYGTGLYGTGSYSSMRPNNWYYVAATWKENDSIKLYVNGTLHSSTPIGTLGSSSVFKYQTLFLGQSSLGGFIANALFDELRISSKTRSESEISSAYSSSTGLNIDEYTTYKCSFDNTLTAGRGGMRISPVYDISQVKIAKDSNISWTATTPTGTNVVIESNLSLDGGTTWLGWKQCTNGGPIPDITPGMDLSNARLQIRETLTTSDVTVTPSLSSVTINIIAQ
;
A
#
# COMPACT_ATOMS: atom_id res chain seq x y z
N MET A 1 -70.06 -30.75 -17.64
CA MET A 1 -68.76 -30.62 -16.96
C MET A 1 -67.87 -29.74 -17.82
N ASN A 2 -67.49 -28.58 -17.29
CA ASN A 2 -66.50 -27.67 -17.87
C ASN A 2 -65.12 -28.35 -17.88
N PHE A 3 -64.29 -28.11 -18.92
CA PHE A 3 -63.03 -27.35 -18.81
C PHE A 3 -62.11 -27.44 -20.07
N TRP A 4 -61.47 -26.31 -20.35
CA TRP A 4 -60.26 -26.03 -21.17
C TRP A 4 -60.33 -25.99 -22.71
N THR A 5 -60.65 -24.78 -23.16
CA THR A 5 -60.12 -24.09 -24.34
C THR A 5 -58.59 -23.89 -24.27
N SER A 6 -57.84 -24.29 -25.32
CA SER A 6 -56.61 -23.58 -25.71
C SER A 6 -56.40 -23.63 -27.22
N LYS A 7 -56.04 -22.49 -27.82
CA LYS A 7 -55.89 -22.28 -29.28
C LYS A 7 -54.69 -23.02 -29.91
N LYS A 8 -53.90 -23.79 -29.15
CA LYS A 8 -52.74 -24.52 -29.67
C LYS A 8 -53.11 -25.78 -30.49
N GLY A 9 -54.24 -26.42 -30.17
CA GLY A 9 -54.64 -27.69 -30.80
C GLY A 9 -55.16 -27.59 -32.25
N MET A 10 -55.53 -26.39 -32.74
CA MET A 10 -56.09 -26.26 -34.10
C MET A 10 -55.03 -26.05 -35.19
N ALA A 11 -53.85 -25.51 -34.87
CA ALA A 11 -52.80 -25.27 -35.88
C ALA A 11 -52.09 -26.58 -36.29
N GLU A 12 -51.88 -27.51 -35.35
CA GLU A 12 -51.27 -28.81 -35.63
C GLU A 12 -52.18 -29.75 -36.44
N ILE A 13 -53.51 -29.63 -36.28
CA ILE A 13 -54.48 -30.42 -37.05
C ILE A 13 -54.53 -29.98 -38.52
N VAL A 14 -54.43 -28.68 -38.83
CA VAL A 14 -54.50 -28.20 -40.23
C VAL A 14 -53.23 -28.57 -41.02
N GLY A 15 -52.05 -28.50 -40.40
CA GLY A 15 -50.78 -28.93 -41.01
C GLY A 15 -50.75 -30.44 -41.27
N ALA A 16 -51.22 -31.24 -40.31
CA ALA A 16 -51.31 -32.70 -40.47
C ALA A 16 -52.34 -33.11 -41.53
N THR A 17 -53.47 -32.40 -41.65
CA THR A 17 -54.51 -32.72 -42.64
C THR A 17 -54.06 -32.40 -44.07
N LEU A 18 -53.26 -31.34 -44.29
CA LEU A 18 -52.72 -31.00 -45.60
C LEU A 18 -51.65 -32.00 -46.06
N LEU A 19 -50.80 -32.47 -45.14
CA LEU A 19 -49.77 -33.47 -45.42
C LEU A 19 -50.38 -34.86 -45.71
N ILE A 20 -51.44 -35.23 -44.99
CA ILE A 20 -52.21 -36.47 -45.24
C ILE A 20 -52.95 -36.40 -46.59
N LEU A 21 -53.46 -35.23 -46.99
CA LEU A 21 -54.10 -35.06 -48.31
C LEU A 21 -53.08 -35.11 -49.46
N PHE A 22 -51.86 -34.59 -49.24
CA PHE A 22 -50.77 -34.66 -50.22
C PHE A 22 -50.21 -36.08 -50.38
N LEU A 23 -50.07 -36.84 -49.29
CA LEU A 23 -49.66 -38.25 -49.35
C LEU A 23 -50.76 -39.16 -49.92
N ALA A 24 -52.04 -38.87 -49.68
CA ALA A 24 -53.14 -39.68 -50.23
C ALA A 24 -53.26 -39.58 -51.76
N ILE A 25 -52.82 -38.47 -52.36
CA ILE A 25 -52.84 -38.27 -53.82
C ILE A 25 -51.69 -39.01 -54.54
N GLN A 26 -50.60 -39.36 -53.84
CA GLN A 26 -49.47 -40.10 -54.44
C GLN A 26 -49.67 -41.63 -54.52
N ILE A 27 -50.67 -42.21 -53.85
CA ILE A 27 -50.76 -43.68 -53.66
C ILE A 27 -51.94 -44.33 -54.41
N MET A 28 -52.76 -43.58 -55.16
CA MET A 28 -53.90 -44.15 -55.91
C MET A 28 -53.73 -43.99 -57.43
N PRO A 29 -53.55 -45.08 -58.22
CA PRO A 29 -53.39 -45.01 -59.68
C PRO A 29 -54.68 -44.69 -60.48
N ALA A 30 -55.77 -44.27 -59.83
CA ALA A 30 -57.09 -44.28 -60.46
C ALA A 30 -57.94 -43.03 -60.18
N VAL A 31 -57.38 -41.82 -60.27
CA VAL A 31 -58.18 -40.61 -60.55
C VAL A 31 -57.36 -39.64 -61.40
N ARG A 32 -57.30 -39.88 -62.72
CA ARG A 32 -56.95 -38.80 -63.67
C ARG A 32 -58.19 -37.94 -63.87
N ASN A 33 -57.99 -36.63 -63.83
CA ASN A 33 -58.92 -35.53 -64.13
C ASN A 33 -59.64 -34.87 -62.95
N VAL A 34 -58.89 -34.46 -61.94
CA VAL A 34 -59.26 -33.26 -61.16
C VAL A 34 -58.21 -32.19 -61.43
N SER A 35 -58.48 -31.29 -62.37
CA SER A 35 -57.71 -30.05 -62.51
C SER A 35 -58.06 -29.17 -61.30
N ILE A 36 -57.22 -29.18 -60.28
CA ILE A 36 -57.32 -28.21 -59.18
C ILE A 36 -56.95 -26.85 -59.76
N ASN A 37 -57.96 -26.02 -60.03
CA ASN A 37 -57.75 -24.65 -60.43
C ASN A 37 -57.12 -23.91 -59.23
N SER A 38 -55.81 -23.64 -59.33
CA SER A 38 -55.02 -22.96 -58.31
C SER A 38 -55.64 -21.64 -57.87
N ASP A 39 -56.33 -20.95 -58.77
CA ASP A 39 -56.94 -19.64 -58.50
C ASP A 39 -58.18 -19.79 -57.61
N LYS A 40 -58.92 -20.91 -57.72
CA LYS A 40 -60.04 -21.23 -56.80
C LYS A 40 -59.55 -21.70 -55.43
N LEU A 41 -58.40 -22.37 -55.35
CA LEU A 41 -57.80 -22.77 -54.08
C LEU A 41 -57.22 -21.55 -53.34
N ILE A 42 -56.55 -20.65 -54.07
CA ILE A 42 -56.06 -19.37 -53.55
C ILE A 42 -57.26 -18.50 -53.12
N ALA A 43 -58.32 -18.42 -53.92
CA ALA A 43 -59.54 -17.67 -53.54
C ALA A 43 -60.24 -18.27 -52.30
N ALA A 44 -60.27 -19.60 -52.15
CA ALA A 44 -60.85 -20.25 -50.97
C ALA A 44 -60.00 -20.03 -49.70
N VAL A 45 -58.67 -20.04 -49.82
CA VAL A 45 -57.74 -19.71 -48.71
C VAL A 45 -57.85 -18.23 -48.35
N ASP A 46 -57.89 -17.34 -49.34
CA ASP A 46 -58.03 -15.89 -49.14
C ASP A 46 -59.40 -15.53 -48.52
N THR A 47 -60.48 -16.22 -48.89
CA THR A 47 -61.82 -16.04 -48.29
C THR A 47 -61.87 -16.55 -46.85
N LYS A 48 -61.15 -17.64 -46.52
CA LYS A 48 -61.11 -18.20 -45.16
C LYS A 48 -60.22 -17.38 -44.22
N ILE A 49 -59.11 -16.82 -44.74
CA ILE A 49 -58.22 -15.90 -44.01
C ILE A 49 -58.91 -14.54 -43.82
N LYS A 50 -59.55 -13.98 -44.86
CA LYS A 50 -60.32 -12.72 -44.76
C LYS A 50 -61.58 -12.84 -43.91
N GLY A 51 -62.24 -14.00 -43.90
CA GLY A 51 -63.41 -14.27 -43.05
C GLY A 51 -63.10 -14.37 -41.56
N GLN A 52 -61.84 -14.57 -41.16
CA GLN A 52 -61.39 -14.54 -39.76
C GLN A 52 -60.69 -13.22 -39.38
N LEU A 53 -60.39 -12.36 -40.35
CA LEU A 53 -59.86 -11.01 -40.16
C LEU A 53 -61.00 -10.00 -40.24
N THR A 54 -61.77 -9.87 -39.17
CA THR A 54 -62.76 -8.79 -39.03
C THR A 54 -62.04 -7.44 -39.01
N ILE A 55 -62.41 -6.54 -39.93
CA ILE A 55 -61.94 -5.15 -39.96
C ILE A 55 -62.32 -4.49 -38.62
N GLY A 56 -61.32 -4.23 -37.76
CA GLY A 56 -61.51 -3.68 -36.42
C GLY A 56 -60.76 -4.41 -35.31
N ASN A 57 -60.29 -5.64 -35.56
CA ASN A 57 -59.43 -6.35 -34.59
C ASN A 57 -57.95 -6.14 -34.96
N SER A 58 -57.22 -5.43 -34.08
CA SER A 58 -55.76 -5.38 -34.12
C SER A 58 -55.20 -6.78 -33.80
N TYR A 59 -54.93 -7.58 -34.83
CA TYR A 59 -54.10 -8.76 -34.67
C TYR A 59 -52.65 -8.29 -34.60
N SER A 60 -52.13 -8.10 -33.39
CA SER A 60 -50.69 -7.99 -33.19
C SER A 60 -50.07 -9.34 -33.51
N ILE A 61 -49.27 -9.40 -34.58
CA ILE A 61 -48.23 -10.43 -34.67
C ILE A 61 -47.35 -10.16 -33.44
N PRO A 62 -47.17 -11.12 -32.50
CA PRO A 62 -46.24 -10.91 -31.40
C PRO A 62 -44.91 -10.58 -32.04
N VAL A 63 -44.40 -9.39 -31.77
CA VAL A 63 -43.09 -8.99 -32.29
C VAL A 63 -42.10 -9.80 -31.46
N HIS A 64 -41.79 -11.03 -31.87
CA HIS A 64 -40.83 -11.87 -31.16
C HIS A 64 -39.50 -11.13 -31.06
N GLY A 65 -38.89 -11.16 -29.88
CA GLY A 65 -37.54 -10.66 -29.72
C GLY A 65 -36.54 -11.55 -30.45
N THR A 66 -35.31 -11.07 -30.59
CA THR A 66 -34.17 -11.87 -31.05
C THR A 66 -33.19 -12.05 -29.92
N ASP A 67 -32.56 -13.22 -29.86
CA ASP A 67 -31.53 -13.52 -28.87
C ASP A 67 -30.38 -12.50 -28.97
N PHE A 68 -29.85 -12.10 -27.83
CA PHE A 68 -28.62 -11.31 -27.73
C PHE A 68 -27.47 -12.23 -27.34
N ILE A 69 -26.47 -12.36 -28.21
CA ILE A 69 -25.27 -13.14 -27.97
C ILE A 69 -24.07 -12.23 -28.19
N LEU A 70 -23.22 -12.11 -27.17
CA LEU A 70 -21.95 -11.39 -27.21
C LEU A 70 -20.85 -12.31 -26.71
N MET A 71 -19.73 -12.32 -27.43
CA MET A 71 -18.48 -12.91 -26.98
C MET A 71 -17.39 -11.86 -27.13
N GLU A 72 -16.72 -11.56 -26.02
CA GLU A 72 -15.52 -10.73 -26.00
C GLU A 72 -14.33 -11.66 -25.78
N ASP A 73 -13.55 -11.91 -26.83
CA ASP A 73 -12.39 -12.82 -26.81
C ASP A 73 -11.24 -12.32 -27.69
N THR A 74 -11.34 -11.09 -28.19
CA THR A 74 -10.31 -10.45 -29.00
C THR A 74 -9.76 -9.20 -28.35
N GLN A 75 -8.59 -8.77 -28.84
CA GLN A 75 -7.96 -7.54 -28.35
C GLN A 75 -8.90 -6.33 -28.55
N SER A 76 -9.60 -6.30 -29.69
CA SER A 76 -10.52 -5.22 -30.06
C SER A 76 -11.73 -5.13 -29.13
N ASP A 77 -12.24 -6.27 -28.68
CA ASP A 77 -13.40 -6.30 -27.78
C ASP A 77 -13.05 -5.64 -26.45
N PHE A 78 -11.94 -6.06 -25.83
CA PHE A 78 -11.48 -5.46 -24.58
C PHE A 78 -11.08 -3.98 -24.76
N LEU A 79 -10.44 -3.61 -25.89
CA LEU A 79 -10.08 -2.20 -26.18
C LEU A 79 -11.27 -1.28 -26.41
N SER A 80 -12.45 -1.81 -26.74
CA SER A 80 -13.65 -0.99 -26.94
C SER A 80 -14.16 -0.35 -25.64
N GLY A 81 -13.77 -0.89 -24.49
CA GLY A 81 -14.15 -0.40 -23.17
C GLY A 81 -13.18 0.62 -22.57
N THR A 82 -13.50 1.07 -21.36
CA THR A 82 -12.63 1.95 -20.56
C THR A 82 -11.71 1.11 -19.69
N LEU A 83 -10.40 1.18 -19.93
CA LEU A 83 -9.37 0.45 -19.18
C LEU A 83 -8.80 1.33 -18.06
N VAL A 84 -8.67 0.74 -16.85
CA VAL A 84 -8.05 1.37 -15.69
C VAL A 84 -7.05 0.38 -15.10
N ASN A 85 -5.75 0.70 -15.14
CA ASN A 85 -4.66 -0.18 -14.66
C ASN A 85 -4.68 -1.59 -15.28
N THR A 86 -5.29 -1.72 -16.46
CA THR A 86 -5.40 -2.95 -17.23
C THR A 86 -4.95 -2.71 -18.68
N VAL A 87 -4.63 -3.79 -19.36
CA VAL A 87 -4.21 -3.79 -20.76
C VAL A 87 -4.83 -4.96 -21.50
N SER A 88 -5.31 -4.70 -22.71
CA SER A 88 -5.76 -5.74 -23.63
C SER A 88 -4.57 -6.36 -24.34
N THR A 89 -4.45 -7.69 -24.32
CA THR A 89 -3.30 -8.43 -24.84
C THR A 89 -3.47 -8.74 -26.32
N SER A 90 -2.35 -8.91 -27.04
CA SER A 90 -2.37 -9.34 -28.45
C SER A 90 -2.95 -10.76 -28.64
N SER A 91 -3.01 -11.55 -27.57
CA SER A 91 -3.67 -12.86 -27.55
C SER A 91 -5.17 -12.79 -27.29
N GLY A 92 -5.76 -11.60 -27.23
CA GLY A 92 -7.20 -11.40 -27.05
C GLY A 92 -7.71 -11.47 -25.61
N GLY A 93 -6.86 -11.22 -24.61
CA GLY A 93 -7.27 -11.21 -23.20
C GLY A 93 -7.13 -9.85 -22.52
N LEU A 94 -7.48 -9.79 -21.25
CA LEU A 94 -7.34 -8.63 -20.37
C LEU A 94 -6.43 -8.99 -19.19
N ASN A 95 -5.37 -8.20 -19.00
CA ASN A 95 -4.39 -8.34 -17.92
C ASN A 95 -4.25 -7.04 -17.12
N LEU A 96 -3.65 -7.12 -15.94
CA LEU A 96 -3.14 -5.95 -15.21
C LEU A 96 -1.95 -5.32 -15.94
N THR A 97 -1.76 -4.02 -15.80
CA THR A 97 -0.50 -3.36 -16.21
C THR A 97 0.68 -3.90 -15.37
N THR A 98 1.91 -3.66 -15.82
CA THR A 98 3.13 -4.16 -15.15
C THR A 98 3.60 -3.24 -14.02
N ALA A 99 4.10 -3.81 -12.93
CA ALA A 99 4.76 -3.06 -11.85
C ALA A 99 5.89 -3.92 -11.26
N SER A 100 6.87 -3.24 -10.66
CA SER A 100 8.04 -3.88 -10.05
C SER A 100 7.95 -3.83 -8.52
N ASN A 101 8.36 -4.91 -7.86
CA ASN A 101 8.55 -4.93 -6.41
C ASN A 101 9.53 -3.83 -5.96
N LEU A 102 9.41 -3.40 -4.70
CA LEU A 102 10.42 -2.52 -4.11
C LEU A 102 11.75 -3.29 -4.05
N THR A 103 12.82 -2.56 -4.35
CA THR A 103 14.19 -3.02 -4.16
C THR A 103 14.75 -2.42 -2.89
N PHE A 104 15.67 -3.16 -2.27
CA PHE A 104 16.36 -2.74 -1.06
C PHE A 104 17.86 -2.89 -1.26
N SER A 105 18.63 -1.91 -0.80
CA SER A 105 20.08 -2.00 -0.72
C SER A 105 20.61 -1.37 0.56
N ARG A 106 21.63 -2.01 1.12
CA ARG A 106 22.44 -1.51 2.24
C ARG A 106 23.76 -2.26 2.19
N SER A 107 24.87 -1.57 1.90
CA SER A 107 26.21 -2.15 1.76
C SER A 107 26.90 -2.48 3.09
N SER A 108 26.16 -2.97 4.08
CA SER A 108 26.68 -3.33 5.41
C SER A 108 25.72 -4.27 6.13
N ILE A 109 26.23 -5.01 7.12
CA ILE A 109 25.37 -5.67 8.11
C ILE A 109 24.62 -4.61 8.92
N ALA A 110 23.49 -4.98 9.49
CA ALA A 110 22.75 -4.15 10.43
C ALA A 110 22.14 -5.03 11.53
N TYR A 111 21.58 -4.39 12.55
CA TYR A 111 20.86 -5.08 13.61
C TYR A 111 19.41 -4.62 13.64
N LYS A 112 18.53 -5.48 14.14
CA LYS A 112 17.16 -5.13 14.47
C LYS A 112 17.10 -4.18 15.68
N LEU A 113 15.92 -3.69 16.00
CA LEU A 113 15.68 -2.83 17.17
C LEU A 113 15.99 -3.54 18.50
N ASP A 114 16.05 -4.87 18.52
CA ASP A 114 16.47 -5.66 19.67
C ASP A 114 17.97 -5.55 19.99
N GLY A 115 18.77 -4.99 19.07
CA GLY A 115 20.22 -4.82 19.21
C GLY A 115 21.04 -6.11 19.07
N VAL A 116 20.42 -7.27 18.90
CA VAL A 116 21.10 -8.58 18.90
C VAL A 116 20.90 -9.36 17.61
N THR A 117 19.76 -9.18 16.93
CA THR A 117 19.46 -9.90 15.69
C THR A 117 20.17 -9.22 14.53
N GLN A 118 21.23 -9.86 14.04
CA GLN A 118 21.97 -9.42 12.87
C GLN A 118 21.19 -9.70 11.57
N VAL A 119 21.23 -8.74 10.65
CA VAL A 119 20.69 -8.84 9.30
C VAL A 119 21.80 -8.55 8.30
N GLY A 120 21.92 -9.43 7.29
CA GLY A 120 22.96 -9.36 6.29
C GLY A 120 22.94 -8.09 5.43
N SER A 121 24.01 -7.91 4.66
CA SER A 121 24.08 -6.87 3.63
C SER A 121 22.97 -7.06 2.59
N ASN A 122 22.42 -5.95 2.08
CA ASN A 122 21.32 -5.91 1.11
C ASN A 122 20.06 -6.68 1.52
N GLN A 123 19.85 -6.92 2.82
CA GLN A 123 18.63 -7.50 3.35
C GLN A 123 17.83 -6.45 4.14
N PRO A 124 16.53 -6.26 3.81
CA PRO A 124 15.66 -5.35 4.57
C PRO A 124 15.48 -5.85 6.01
N ARG A 125 15.17 -4.92 6.90
CA ARG A 125 14.87 -5.22 8.31
C ARG A 125 13.37 -5.04 8.53
N TYR A 126 12.77 -6.01 9.20
CA TYR A 126 11.36 -6.00 9.56
C TYR A 126 11.18 -6.09 11.07
N GLU A 127 10.31 -5.24 11.58
CA GLU A 127 9.93 -5.12 12.98
C GLU A 127 8.41 -5.27 13.14
N ALA A 128 7.91 -5.34 14.37
CA ALA A 128 6.46 -5.35 14.61
C ALA A 128 5.80 -4.10 14.01
N GLY A 129 4.85 -4.32 13.10
CA GLY A 129 4.14 -3.28 12.37
C GLY A 129 2.92 -2.73 13.10
N LYS A 130 2.22 -1.80 12.45
CA LYS A 130 0.84 -1.46 12.76
C LYS A 130 -0.07 -2.65 12.44
N TYR A 131 0.20 -3.32 11.32
CA TYR A 131 -0.36 -4.60 10.94
C TYR A 131 0.82 -5.54 10.64
N GLY A 132 0.80 -6.77 11.18
CA GLY A 132 1.86 -7.74 10.94
C GLY A 132 3.27 -7.20 11.17
N SER A 133 4.06 -7.06 10.09
CA SER A 133 5.42 -6.51 10.13
C SER A 133 5.55 -5.22 9.34
N ALA A 134 6.45 -4.33 9.80
CA ALA A 134 6.78 -3.08 9.13
C ALA A 134 8.24 -3.04 8.69
N LEU A 135 8.51 -2.35 7.58
CA LEU A 135 9.86 -2.12 7.07
C LEU A 135 10.56 -1.04 7.89
N LEU A 136 11.72 -1.38 8.45
CA LEU A 136 12.63 -0.41 9.05
C LEU A 136 13.49 0.22 7.96
N VAL A 137 13.41 1.55 7.86
CA VAL A 137 14.34 2.38 7.08
C VAL A 137 15.11 3.26 8.06
N GLU A 138 16.44 3.28 7.90
CA GLU A 138 17.33 4.01 8.79
C GLU A 138 18.55 4.58 8.05
N GLY A 139 18.92 5.81 8.40
CA GLY A 139 20.12 6.46 7.86
C GLY A 139 21.40 5.77 8.35
N GLY A 140 22.49 5.87 7.61
CA GLY A 140 23.77 5.29 8.03
C GLY A 140 24.33 5.92 9.30
N THR A 141 25.14 5.16 10.04
CA THR A 141 25.79 5.61 11.28
C THR A 141 27.17 5.00 11.43
N ALA A 142 27.97 5.54 12.34
CA ALA A 142 29.21 4.92 12.82
C ALA A 142 29.17 4.85 14.34
N ASN A 143 29.54 3.69 14.90
CA ASN A 143 29.79 3.58 16.34
C ASN A 143 31.25 3.94 16.61
N LEU A 144 31.45 5.12 17.18
CA LEU A 144 32.76 5.72 17.39
C LEU A 144 33.55 5.08 18.54
N LEU A 145 32.91 4.25 19.36
CA LEU A 145 33.57 3.46 20.39
C LEU A 145 34.47 2.40 19.75
N THR A 146 35.48 1.92 20.46
CA THR A 146 36.19 0.70 20.03
C THR A 146 35.29 -0.54 20.13
N ALA A 147 35.64 -1.63 19.43
CA ALA A 147 34.92 -2.89 19.51
C ALA A 147 34.72 -3.34 20.98
N ASN A 148 35.79 -3.29 21.79
CA ASN A 148 35.67 -3.62 23.22
C ASN A 148 34.82 -2.61 24.00
N GLN A 149 34.94 -1.30 23.72
CA GLN A 149 34.09 -0.31 24.37
C GLN A 149 32.59 -0.45 24.04
N SER A 150 32.25 -1.10 22.93
CA SER A 150 30.86 -1.32 22.51
C SER A 150 30.17 -2.54 23.14
N SER A 151 30.93 -3.51 23.65
CA SER A 151 30.39 -4.82 24.08
C SER A 151 31.16 -5.55 25.19
N ALA A 152 32.30 -5.02 25.66
CA ALA A 152 33.14 -5.59 26.72
C ALA A 152 33.56 -7.06 26.49
N GLU A 153 33.74 -7.47 25.22
CA GLU A 153 34.04 -8.85 24.86
C GLU A 153 35.44 -9.32 25.28
N THR A 154 36.42 -8.42 25.45
CA THR A 154 37.80 -8.81 25.80
C THR A 154 38.12 -8.59 27.28
N ASP A 155 37.89 -7.38 27.78
CA ASP A 155 38.26 -6.95 29.13
C ASP A 155 37.55 -5.61 29.47
N ILE A 156 37.97 -4.94 30.55
CA ILE A 156 37.46 -3.61 30.93
C ILE A 156 38.25 -2.44 30.30
N SER A 157 39.12 -2.70 29.32
CA SER A 157 39.90 -1.65 28.67
C SER A 157 38.98 -0.69 27.93
N GLY A 158 39.13 0.62 28.22
CA GLY A 158 38.25 1.66 27.69
C GLY A 158 37.10 2.06 28.61
N PHE A 159 37.05 1.48 29.82
CA PHE A 159 36.13 1.87 30.89
C PHE A 159 36.89 2.27 32.15
N SER A 160 36.28 3.13 32.97
CA SER A 160 36.80 3.51 34.28
C SER A 160 35.69 3.51 35.31
N SER A 161 35.99 3.20 36.57
CA SER A 161 35.03 3.37 37.66
C SER A 161 34.68 4.85 37.84
N TYR A 162 33.39 5.15 38.03
CA TYR A 162 32.94 6.46 38.50
C TYR A 162 32.90 6.43 40.03
N TRP A 163 33.83 7.16 40.66
CA TRP A 163 34.07 7.14 42.11
C TRP A 163 34.32 5.74 42.66
N ASP A 164 33.90 5.45 43.89
CA ASP A 164 34.18 4.18 44.58
C ASP A 164 33.28 3.04 44.08
N THR A 165 33.39 2.74 42.79
CA THR A 165 32.65 1.66 42.11
C THR A 165 33.60 0.56 41.68
N SER A 166 33.20 -0.71 41.80
CA SER A 166 33.91 -1.82 41.19
C SER A 166 33.33 -2.14 39.81
N ILE A 167 34.17 -2.21 38.78
CA ILE A 167 33.78 -2.65 37.45
C ILE A 167 34.56 -3.90 37.05
N SER A 168 33.87 -4.83 36.38
CA SER A 168 34.49 -6.06 35.89
C SER A 168 33.79 -6.55 34.62
N ARG A 169 34.49 -7.34 33.81
CA ARG A 169 33.89 -8.09 32.72
C ARG A 169 33.19 -9.32 33.29
N ASP A 170 31.94 -9.53 32.93
CA ASP A 170 31.12 -10.65 33.40
C ASP A 170 30.55 -11.44 32.23
N THR A 171 30.76 -12.77 32.25
CA THR A 171 30.29 -13.71 31.20
C THR A 171 29.03 -14.47 31.61
N SER A 172 28.58 -14.31 32.87
CA SER A 172 27.36 -14.96 33.36
C SER A 172 26.10 -14.23 32.91
N LYS A 173 26.24 -12.99 32.44
CA LYS A 173 25.13 -12.14 32.02
C LYS A 173 25.58 -11.18 30.93
N ALA A 174 25.01 -11.32 29.75
CA ALA A 174 25.28 -10.47 28.58
C ALA A 174 24.00 -10.34 27.74
N LEU A 175 23.91 -9.28 26.94
CA LEU A 175 22.90 -9.12 25.90
C LEU A 175 23.54 -9.35 24.52
N ILE A 176 24.65 -8.68 24.28
CA ILE A 176 25.42 -8.75 23.04
C ILE A 176 26.61 -9.66 23.30
N GLY A 177 26.88 -10.55 22.34
CA GLY A 177 28.00 -11.47 22.39
C GLY A 177 28.03 -12.33 23.66
N SER A 178 29.16 -12.36 24.37
CA SER A 178 29.44 -13.32 25.44
C SER A 178 29.71 -12.70 26.81
N ALA A 179 29.82 -11.37 26.88
CA ALA A 179 30.10 -10.69 28.13
C ALA A 179 29.43 -9.32 28.19
N SER A 180 29.34 -8.77 29.40
CA SER A 180 28.98 -7.38 29.62
C SER A 180 29.79 -6.79 30.77
N ILE A 181 29.63 -5.49 30.99
CA ILE A 181 30.25 -4.80 32.12
C ILE A 181 29.36 -5.01 33.33
N LYS A 182 29.86 -5.68 34.37
CA LYS A 182 29.25 -5.69 35.70
C LYS A 182 29.74 -4.48 36.48
N VAL A 183 28.79 -3.70 36.98
CA VAL A 183 29.01 -2.51 37.81
C VAL A 183 28.47 -2.80 39.20
N ASP A 184 29.37 -2.84 40.18
CA ASP A 184 29.05 -3.15 41.57
C ASP A 184 29.30 -1.93 42.45
N THR A 185 28.20 -1.41 43.00
CA THR A 185 28.21 -0.27 43.92
C THR A 185 27.89 -0.68 45.37
N THR A 186 27.81 -1.99 45.64
CA THR A 186 27.41 -2.52 46.95
C THR A 186 28.54 -2.56 47.97
N SER A 187 29.78 -2.66 47.48
CA SER A 187 30.99 -2.72 48.30
C SER A 187 31.69 -1.37 48.50
N ARG A 188 31.04 -0.27 48.12
CA ARG A 188 31.63 1.07 48.20
C ARG A 188 31.75 1.57 49.64
N ALA A 189 32.78 2.36 49.92
CA ALA A 189 32.83 3.17 51.13
C ALA A 189 31.76 4.27 51.07
N ASN A 190 31.30 4.74 52.23
CA ASN A 190 30.50 5.96 52.27
C ASN A 190 31.41 7.15 51.96
N ASP A 191 31.55 7.45 50.68
CA ASP A 191 32.44 8.48 50.15
C ASP A 191 31.76 9.86 50.02
N GLY A 192 30.46 9.95 50.33
CA GLY A 192 29.69 11.19 50.26
C GLY A 192 29.41 11.69 48.84
N HIS A 193 29.70 10.90 47.81
CA HIS A 193 29.49 11.31 46.42
C HIS A 193 28.04 11.09 46.00
N GLU A 194 27.51 12.02 45.20
CA GLU A 194 26.10 12.03 44.83
C GLU A 194 25.72 10.91 43.85
N ASN A 195 26.69 10.31 43.15
CA ASN A 195 26.47 9.30 42.12
C ASN A 195 27.64 8.30 42.06
N HIS A 196 27.36 7.08 41.60
CA HIS A 196 28.36 6.00 41.38
C HIS A 196 28.06 5.29 40.06
N GLY A 197 29.04 4.61 39.47
CA GLY A 197 28.81 3.87 38.24
C GLY A 197 30.06 3.63 37.38
N VAL A 198 29.87 3.68 36.07
CA VAL A 198 30.92 3.40 35.07
C VAL A 198 31.04 4.53 34.06
N ILE A 199 32.29 4.86 33.73
CA ILE A 199 32.66 5.79 32.68
C ILE A 199 33.00 4.98 31.43
N VAL A 200 32.40 5.36 30.31
CA VAL A 200 32.90 4.99 28.98
C VAL A 200 33.93 6.05 28.59
N ASN A 201 35.21 5.67 28.59
CA ASN A 201 36.29 6.63 28.38
C ASN A 201 36.11 7.34 27.03
N SER A 202 36.27 8.66 27.02
CA SER A 202 36.11 9.47 25.82
C SER A 202 37.02 8.97 24.69
N ILE A 203 36.52 8.99 23.47
CA ILE A 203 37.27 8.54 22.31
C ILE A 203 38.50 9.42 22.07
N SER A 204 39.53 8.91 21.40
CA SER A 204 40.76 9.68 21.16
C SER A 204 40.61 10.82 20.16
N THR A 205 39.61 10.73 19.28
CA THR A 205 39.35 11.73 18.23
C THR A 205 38.81 13.02 18.83
N THR A 206 39.46 14.15 18.47
CA THR A 206 39.04 15.48 18.88
C THR A 206 38.14 16.10 17.82
N TYR A 207 37.02 16.68 18.25
CA TYR A 207 36.04 17.36 17.40
C TYR A 207 35.97 18.85 17.76
N SER A 208 35.58 19.66 16.78
CA SER A 208 35.33 21.09 16.99
C SER A 208 34.16 21.32 17.93
N ALA A 209 34.15 22.49 18.58
CA ALA A 209 32.99 22.97 19.32
C ALA A 209 31.72 22.92 18.46
N ASN A 210 30.56 22.73 19.09
CA ASN A 210 29.24 22.63 18.48
C ASN A 210 29.03 21.40 17.56
N THR A 211 29.83 20.34 17.75
CA THR A 211 29.60 19.03 17.11
C THR A 211 28.77 18.16 18.05
N TYR A 212 27.61 17.67 17.59
CA TYR A 212 26.69 16.91 18.43
C TYR A 212 26.96 15.41 18.44
N PHE A 213 26.78 14.79 19.61
CA PHE A 213 26.91 13.36 19.83
C PHE A 213 25.76 12.80 20.64
N ILE A 214 25.49 11.50 20.49
CA ILE A 214 24.58 10.75 21.36
C ILE A 214 25.27 9.47 21.84
N GLY A 215 25.20 9.22 23.15
CA GLY A 215 25.64 7.97 23.76
C GLY A 215 24.42 7.09 24.05
N SER A 216 24.51 5.80 23.79
CA SER A 216 23.47 4.82 24.15
C SER A 216 24.09 3.53 24.69
N ALA A 217 23.36 2.84 25.56
CA ALA A 217 23.75 1.55 26.11
C ALA A 217 22.50 0.73 26.49
N TYR A 218 22.63 -0.59 26.43
CA TYR A 218 21.67 -1.51 27.05
C TYR A 218 22.06 -1.74 28.50
N ILE A 219 21.07 -1.63 29.38
CA ILE A 219 21.24 -1.73 30.82
C ILE A 219 20.31 -2.80 31.36
N TRP A 220 20.86 -3.69 32.19
CA TRP A 220 20.06 -4.54 33.05
C TRP A 220 20.32 -4.15 34.50
N ALA A 221 19.24 -3.92 35.25
CA ALA A 221 19.31 -3.71 36.70
C ALA A 221 18.05 -4.25 37.37
N PRO A 222 18.09 -4.54 38.68
CA PRO A 222 16.91 -4.95 39.44
C PRO A 222 15.76 -3.95 39.28
N THR A 223 14.53 -4.47 39.22
CA THR A 223 13.32 -3.64 39.08
C THR A 223 13.27 -2.53 40.14
N GLY A 224 12.97 -1.31 39.71
CA GLY A 224 12.90 -0.14 40.60
C GLY A 224 14.21 0.62 40.77
N THR A 225 15.34 0.11 40.25
CA THR A 225 16.62 0.82 40.32
C THR A 225 16.59 2.05 39.41
N LEU A 226 16.96 3.20 39.94
CA LEU A 226 17.12 4.43 39.16
C LEU A 226 18.51 4.49 38.56
N ILE A 227 18.57 4.69 37.24
CA ILE A 227 19.84 4.81 36.51
C ILE A 227 19.74 6.00 35.55
N CYS A 228 20.85 6.67 35.34
CA CYS A 228 21.01 7.74 34.36
C CYS A 228 22.18 7.41 33.44
N ILE A 229 22.07 7.84 32.18
CA ILE A 229 23.21 7.95 31.27
C ILE A 229 23.44 9.43 31.00
N SER A 230 24.66 9.89 31.20
CA SER A 230 25.01 11.30 31.03
C SER A 230 26.26 11.45 30.18
N GLU A 231 26.43 12.62 29.58
CA GLU A 231 27.65 12.93 28.84
C GLU A 231 28.86 12.98 29.78
N ARG A 232 30.03 12.71 29.21
CA ARG A 232 31.32 12.93 29.88
C ARG A 232 32.34 13.32 28.82
N VAL A 233 32.72 14.60 28.83
CA VAL A 233 33.59 15.16 27.80
C VAL A 233 34.97 15.49 28.36
N THR A 234 36.00 15.29 27.52
CA THR A 234 37.38 15.64 27.86
C THR A 234 37.98 16.62 26.86
N THR A 235 39.04 17.32 27.26
CA THR A 235 39.85 18.16 26.37
C THR A 235 40.52 17.31 25.29
N SER A 236 41.10 17.98 24.30
CA SER A 236 41.99 17.36 23.32
C SER A 236 43.23 16.70 23.95
N SER A 237 43.63 17.11 25.15
CA SER A 237 44.71 16.51 25.95
C SER A 237 44.25 15.38 26.89
N GLY A 238 42.95 15.04 26.89
CA GLY A 238 42.38 13.98 27.73
C GLY A 238 42.03 14.42 29.17
N GLY A 239 42.18 15.69 29.50
CA GLY A 239 41.75 16.24 30.78
C GLY A 239 40.23 16.36 30.85
N TYR A 240 39.64 16.16 32.03
CA TYR A 240 38.20 16.35 32.24
C TYR A 240 37.77 17.79 31.90
N LEU A 241 36.69 17.94 31.13
CA LEU A 241 36.12 19.25 30.81
C LEU A 241 34.88 19.55 31.64
N HIS A 242 33.82 18.77 31.44
CA HIS A 242 32.59 18.87 32.20
C HIS A 242 31.76 17.59 32.06
N GLU A 243 30.75 17.51 32.91
CA GLU A 243 29.62 16.59 32.81
C GLU A 243 28.35 17.44 32.90
N LEU A 244 27.37 17.18 32.02
CA LEU A 244 26.00 17.62 32.24
C LEU A 244 25.22 16.42 32.78
N LEU A 245 24.99 16.42 34.09
CA LEU A 245 24.09 15.46 34.71
C LEU A 245 22.66 15.79 34.32
N TYR A 246 22.01 14.86 33.63
CA TYR A 246 20.62 15.01 33.25
C TYR A 246 19.72 14.59 34.40
N ALA A 247 18.71 15.41 34.73
CA ALA A 247 17.73 15.09 35.77
C ALA A 247 16.79 13.92 35.38
N SER A 248 16.91 13.39 34.17
CA SER A 248 16.10 12.28 33.67
C SER A 248 16.70 10.94 34.09
N TRP A 249 16.11 10.36 35.13
CA TRP A 249 16.41 9.01 35.62
C TRP A 249 15.41 8.02 35.03
N PHE A 250 15.91 6.89 34.51
CA PHE A 250 15.04 5.79 34.11
C PHE A 250 14.92 4.78 35.26
N THR A 251 13.73 4.20 35.41
CA THR A 251 13.50 3.12 36.38
C THR A 251 13.65 1.77 35.67
N ALA A 252 14.58 0.96 36.14
CA ALA A 252 14.83 -0.36 35.60
C ALA A 252 13.65 -1.30 35.83
N THR A 253 13.41 -2.20 34.87
CA THR A 253 12.30 -3.16 34.90
C THR A 253 12.73 -4.58 35.27
N GLY A 254 14.03 -4.83 35.49
CA GLY A 254 14.55 -6.20 35.63
C GLY A 254 14.80 -6.90 34.30
N THR A 255 14.76 -6.17 33.19
CA THR A 255 15.09 -6.64 31.83
C THR A 255 16.09 -5.70 31.16
N TRP A 256 16.72 -6.14 30.07
CA TRP A 256 17.61 -5.27 29.30
C TRP A 256 16.81 -4.13 28.67
N GLN A 257 17.22 -2.90 28.94
CA GLN A 257 16.59 -1.69 28.41
C GLN A 257 17.65 -0.81 27.77
N ARG A 258 17.42 -0.39 26.53
CA ARG A 258 18.28 0.60 25.88
C ARG A 258 17.96 1.99 26.40
N ILE A 259 18.97 2.70 26.86
CA ILE A 259 18.88 4.09 27.26
C ILE A 259 19.91 4.91 26.48
N TYR A 260 19.74 6.23 26.48
CA TYR A 260 20.61 7.14 25.75
C TYR A 260 20.67 8.52 26.39
N THR A 261 21.78 9.21 26.18
CA THR A 261 21.91 10.62 26.55
C THR A 261 21.02 11.45 25.63
N PRO A 262 20.46 12.60 26.07
CA PRO A 262 20.17 13.68 25.14
C PRO A 262 21.39 13.97 24.25
N PRO A 263 21.21 14.42 23.00
CA PRO A 263 22.34 14.84 22.19
C PRO A 263 23.14 15.96 22.87
N PHE A 264 24.46 15.82 22.90
CA PHE A 264 25.36 16.73 23.64
C PHE A 264 26.51 17.27 22.79
N THR A 265 27.09 18.40 23.22
CA THR A 265 28.25 19.05 22.60
C THR A 265 28.99 19.93 23.61
N CYS A 266 30.29 20.18 23.38
CA CYS A 266 30.96 21.34 23.99
C CYS A 266 30.80 22.58 23.08
N THR A 267 30.40 23.72 23.63
CA THR A 267 30.15 24.95 22.86
C THR A 267 31.32 25.93 22.89
N THR A 268 32.24 25.79 23.85
CA THR A 268 33.31 26.75 24.12
C THR A 268 34.64 26.38 23.49
N GLN A 269 34.88 25.09 23.21
CA GLN A 269 36.16 24.61 22.69
C GLN A 269 36.06 23.24 22.01
N SER A 270 37.16 22.84 21.36
CA SER A 270 37.30 21.47 20.85
C SER A 270 37.39 20.47 22.00
N PHE A 271 36.82 19.28 21.79
CA PHE A 271 36.61 18.28 22.83
C PHE A 271 36.64 16.85 22.28
N ARG A 272 36.70 15.88 23.18
CA ARG A 272 36.56 14.45 22.90
C ARG A 272 35.25 13.95 23.54
N PRO A 273 34.33 13.36 22.77
CA PRO A 273 33.05 12.89 23.30
C PRO A 273 33.20 11.57 24.06
N GLY A 274 32.39 11.41 25.10
CA GLY A 274 32.25 10.21 25.92
C GLY A 274 30.98 10.31 26.74
N PHE A 275 30.68 9.26 27.52
CA PHE A 275 29.50 9.24 28.38
C PHE A 275 29.72 8.31 29.57
N GLN A 276 28.81 8.35 30.52
CA GLN A 276 28.85 7.57 31.74
C GLN A 276 27.46 7.05 32.08
N ILE A 277 27.41 5.94 32.81
CA ILE A 277 26.19 5.33 33.32
C ILE A 277 26.29 5.33 34.84
N ILE A 278 25.32 5.93 35.51
CA ILE A 278 25.37 6.21 36.94
C ILE A 278 24.06 5.84 37.65
N VAL A 279 24.20 5.56 38.94
CA VAL A 279 23.11 5.41 39.93
C VAL A 279 23.27 6.49 41.01
N PRO A 280 22.20 6.87 41.73
CA PRO A 280 22.33 7.78 42.86
C PRO A 280 23.27 7.19 43.91
N GLY A 281 24.08 8.02 44.56
CA GLY A 281 25.08 7.60 45.55
C GLY A 281 24.50 7.05 46.85
N SER A 282 23.19 7.16 47.06
CA SER A 282 22.44 6.45 48.09
C SER A 282 22.01 5.02 47.69
N THR A 283 22.11 4.68 46.41
CA THR A 283 21.62 3.39 45.85
C THR A 283 22.74 2.36 45.88
N SER A 284 22.57 1.28 46.65
CA SER A 284 23.49 0.13 46.68
C SER A 284 22.95 -0.95 45.74
N VAL A 285 23.63 -1.17 44.61
CA VAL A 285 23.13 -2.06 43.55
C VAL A 285 24.25 -2.65 42.69
N VAL A 286 23.98 -3.82 42.13
CA VAL A 286 24.74 -4.41 41.02
C VAL A 286 23.90 -4.31 39.76
N PHE A 287 24.47 -3.75 38.70
CA PHE A 287 23.84 -3.66 37.37
C PHE A 287 24.83 -4.00 36.27
N TRP A 288 24.31 -4.24 35.06
CA TRP A 288 25.09 -4.63 33.90
C TRP A 288 24.87 -3.67 32.73
N VAL A 289 25.95 -3.38 32.00
CA VAL A 289 25.98 -2.46 30.87
C VAL A 289 26.56 -3.18 29.66
N ASP A 290 25.87 -3.09 28.53
CA ASP A 290 26.23 -3.76 27.28
C ASP A 290 25.75 -2.95 26.06
N GLY A 291 26.12 -3.36 24.85
CA GLY A 291 25.67 -2.77 23.58
C GLY A 291 25.78 -1.25 23.55
N LEU A 292 26.97 -0.76 23.90
CA LEU A 292 27.28 0.65 23.97
C LEU A 292 27.54 1.21 22.58
N GLN A 293 27.04 2.41 22.32
CA GLN A 293 27.20 3.10 21.05
C GLN A 293 27.32 4.60 21.24
N LEU A 294 28.34 5.19 20.60
CA LEU A 294 28.55 6.63 20.52
C LEU A 294 28.46 7.06 19.06
N GLU A 295 27.52 7.95 18.74
CA GLU A 295 27.28 8.40 17.36
C GLU A 295 27.44 9.92 17.27
N GLN A 296 28.06 10.39 16.19
CA GLN A 296 27.93 11.80 15.82
C GLN A 296 26.56 12.01 15.17
N VAL A 297 25.85 13.05 15.59
CA VAL A 297 24.50 13.36 15.11
C VAL A 297 24.40 14.79 14.59
N SER A 298 23.37 15.09 13.81
CA SER A 298 23.22 16.38 13.14
C SER A 298 22.45 17.43 13.94
N ALA A 299 21.73 17.04 15.01
CA ALA A 299 20.85 17.94 15.75
C ALA A 299 20.66 17.55 17.22
N GLN A 300 20.29 18.55 18.05
CA GLN A 300 19.97 18.39 19.48
C GLN A 300 18.78 17.48 19.79
N THR A 301 17.96 17.20 18.78
CA THR A 301 16.74 16.42 18.95
C THR A 301 16.91 14.95 18.54
N SER A 302 18.06 14.59 17.95
CA SER A 302 18.38 13.26 17.40
C SER A 302 18.17 12.13 18.40
N LEU A 303 17.76 10.95 17.91
CA LEU A 303 17.72 9.70 18.67
C LEU A 303 18.77 8.72 18.16
N PRO A 304 19.26 7.77 18.99
CA PRO A 304 20.26 6.81 18.56
C PRO A 304 19.70 5.86 17.51
N THR A 305 20.53 5.45 16.55
CA THR A 305 20.14 4.44 15.57
C THR A 305 20.31 3.04 16.15
N THR A 306 19.88 1.99 15.44
CA THR A 306 20.15 0.59 15.82
C THR A 306 21.63 0.36 16.13
N TRP A 307 21.88 -0.50 17.11
CA TRP A 307 23.24 -0.77 17.57
C TRP A 307 24.07 -1.41 16.45
N ILE A 308 25.35 -1.04 16.37
CA ILE A 308 26.38 -1.72 15.59
C ILE A 308 27.67 -1.85 16.42
N PRO A 309 28.54 -2.83 16.11
CA PRO A 309 29.83 -2.99 16.79
C PRO A 309 30.68 -1.72 16.72
N GLY A 310 31.41 -1.43 17.79
CA GLY A 310 32.33 -0.31 17.87
C GLY A 310 33.43 -0.39 16.80
N GLY A 311 33.76 0.75 16.21
CA GLY A 311 34.75 0.87 15.14
C GLY A 311 34.21 0.46 13.77
N THR A 312 32.90 0.25 13.66
CA THR A 312 32.23 -0.10 12.40
C THR A 312 31.23 0.97 11.96
N THR A 313 30.84 0.89 10.70
CA THR A 313 29.87 1.78 10.06
C THR A 313 28.73 0.96 9.47
N ARG A 314 27.50 1.45 9.62
CA ARG A 314 26.32 0.97 8.88
C ARG A 314 26.02 1.95 7.76
N SER A 315 25.91 1.45 6.54
CA SER A 315 25.42 2.21 5.39
C SER A 315 23.93 2.54 5.55
N SER A 316 23.50 3.62 4.92
CA SER A 316 22.08 3.98 4.83
C SER A 316 21.26 2.91 4.10
N ASP A 317 20.03 2.71 4.55
CA ASP A 317 19.05 1.90 3.83
C ASP A 317 18.56 2.68 2.58
N LEU A 318 18.52 2.02 1.43
CA LEU A 318 17.95 2.56 0.18
C LEU A 318 16.82 1.66 -0.31
N VAL A 319 15.61 2.21 -0.33
CA VAL A 319 14.39 1.53 -0.77
C VAL A 319 13.79 2.26 -1.96
N SER A 320 13.63 1.57 -3.09
CA SER A 320 13.13 2.20 -4.31
C SER A 320 12.48 1.23 -5.31
N THR A 321 11.66 1.76 -6.21
CA THR A 321 11.15 1.03 -7.39
C THR A 321 10.98 1.99 -8.57
N THR A 322 10.79 1.43 -9.77
CA THR A 322 10.46 2.18 -10.98
C THR A 322 8.99 2.60 -10.96
N LEU A 323 8.68 3.84 -11.34
CA LEU A 323 7.33 4.43 -11.30
C LEU A 323 6.42 4.09 -12.46
N ALA A 324 6.91 3.39 -13.49
CA ALA A 324 6.11 3.03 -14.65
C ALA A 324 4.80 2.36 -14.20
N ASP A 325 3.67 2.92 -14.64
CA ASP A 325 2.30 2.47 -14.35
C ASP A 325 1.91 2.44 -12.85
N ILE A 326 2.67 3.08 -11.96
CA ILE A 326 2.35 3.18 -10.52
C ILE A 326 1.58 4.47 -10.20
N ILE A 327 1.82 5.55 -10.93
CA ILE A 327 1.25 6.87 -10.59
C ILE A 327 0.55 7.50 -11.79
N ASN A 328 -0.62 8.09 -11.52
CA ASN A 328 -1.36 8.92 -12.46
C ASN A 328 -0.98 10.40 -12.20
N THR A 329 -0.50 11.11 -13.22
CA THR A 329 -0.04 12.51 -13.08
C THR A 329 -1.17 13.52 -12.94
N LYS A 330 -2.42 13.15 -13.20
CA LYS A 330 -3.57 14.05 -13.15
C LYS A 330 -4.35 13.95 -11.85
N GLU A 331 -4.37 12.77 -11.25
CA GLU A 331 -4.97 12.56 -9.94
C GLU A 331 -4.43 11.30 -9.27
N GLY A 332 -4.58 11.21 -7.95
CA GLY A 332 -4.20 10.02 -7.22
C GLY A 332 -4.18 10.19 -5.71
N THR A 333 -3.80 9.11 -5.04
CA THR A 333 -3.65 9.04 -3.58
C THR A 333 -2.41 8.22 -3.23
N VAL A 334 -1.60 8.72 -2.30
CA VAL A 334 -0.55 7.95 -1.62
C VAL A 334 -0.89 7.90 -0.14
N GLU A 335 -0.89 6.71 0.43
CA GLU A 335 -1.21 6.48 1.83
C GLU A 335 -0.37 5.36 2.44
N PHE A 336 -0.06 5.48 3.74
CA PHE A 336 0.77 4.52 4.48
C PHE A 336 0.68 4.79 5.97
N TRP A 337 1.16 3.83 6.76
CA TRP A 337 1.45 4.00 8.17
C TRP A 337 2.94 4.24 8.38
N VAL A 338 3.27 5.18 9.27
CA VAL A 338 4.65 5.49 9.64
C VAL A 338 4.80 5.64 11.15
N LYS A 339 5.90 5.11 11.69
CA LYS A 339 6.33 5.33 13.07
C LYS A 339 7.72 5.95 13.07
N PRO A 340 7.84 7.29 13.08
CA PRO A 340 9.14 7.94 13.14
C PRO A 340 9.78 7.72 14.50
N PHE A 341 11.06 7.39 14.54
CA PHE A 341 11.83 7.37 15.79
C PHE A 341 12.37 8.75 16.11
N ASN A 342 12.68 9.56 15.10
CA ASN A 342 13.11 10.93 15.31
C ASN A 342 12.43 11.86 14.30
N LEU A 343 12.27 13.13 14.70
CA LEU A 343 11.70 14.22 13.91
C LEU A 343 12.70 15.39 13.91
N THR A 344 13.94 15.10 13.51
CA THR A 344 15.13 15.91 13.86
C THR A 344 15.91 16.36 12.64
N GLY A 345 15.42 15.96 11.48
CA GLY A 345 15.91 16.29 10.16
C GLY A 345 14.80 16.01 9.17
N ASN A 346 14.98 16.48 7.94
CA ASN A 346 13.98 16.26 6.92
C ASN A 346 13.91 14.76 6.59
N MET A 347 12.71 14.24 6.39
CA MET A 347 12.44 12.86 6.03
C MET A 347 11.53 12.85 4.81
N TYR A 348 11.79 11.99 3.82
CA TYR A 348 11.03 11.98 2.58
C TYR A 348 10.39 10.63 2.32
N ILE A 349 9.21 10.70 1.70
CA ILE A 349 8.62 9.65 0.90
C ILE A 349 8.45 10.30 -0.47
N GLY A 350 9.39 10.02 -1.36
CA GLY A 350 9.39 10.57 -2.71
C GLY A 350 8.63 9.64 -3.64
N VAL A 351 7.47 10.07 -4.14
CA VAL A 351 6.73 9.36 -5.19
C VAL A 351 6.93 10.13 -6.48
N GLY A 352 8.05 9.88 -7.16
CA GLY A 352 8.44 10.57 -8.39
C GLY A 352 9.14 11.89 -8.13
N GLY A 353 10.34 12.03 -8.69
CA GLY A 353 11.07 13.30 -8.72
C GLY A 353 12.34 13.38 -7.88
N SER A 354 13.37 14.02 -8.45
CA SER A 354 14.57 14.46 -7.73
C SER A 354 14.21 15.36 -6.53
N ARG A 355 15.00 15.32 -5.44
CA ARG A 355 15.08 16.41 -4.47
C ARG A 355 15.28 17.72 -5.24
N PHE A 356 14.57 18.77 -4.82
CA PHE A 356 14.71 20.11 -5.40
C PHE A 356 16.17 20.58 -5.29
N ILE A 357 16.86 20.79 -6.42
CA ILE A 357 18.22 21.35 -6.44
C ILE A 357 18.16 22.86 -6.67
N SER A 358 17.16 23.37 -7.40
CA SER A 358 16.97 24.83 -7.59
C SER A 358 15.55 25.22 -8.02
N ALA A 359 15.19 26.49 -7.83
CA ALA A 359 13.87 27.01 -8.24
C ALA A 359 13.65 27.08 -9.76
N SER A 360 14.73 26.96 -10.55
CA SER A 360 14.77 27.03 -12.01
C SER A 360 14.63 25.67 -12.73
N GLU A 361 14.61 24.56 -12.00
CA GLU A 361 14.44 23.23 -12.60
C GLU A 361 12.97 22.92 -12.90
N ASP A 362 12.75 22.15 -13.98
CA ASP A 362 11.46 21.54 -14.27
C ASP A 362 11.12 20.50 -13.18
N ARG A 363 10.20 20.90 -12.30
CA ARG A 363 9.64 20.14 -11.19
C ARG A 363 8.58 19.23 -11.78
N GLN A 364 8.83 17.93 -11.75
CA GLN A 364 7.82 16.92 -12.04
C GLN A 364 7.95 15.87 -10.95
N SER A 365 7.32 16.17 -9.81
CA SER A 365 7.49 15.37 -8.60
C SER A 365 6.25 15.36 -7.73
N TYR A 366 6.06 14.27 -6.98
CA TYR A 366 5.16 14.22 -5.85
C TYR A 366 5.91 13.78 -4.61
N ASN A 367 5.76 14.53 -3.53
CA ASN A 367 6.52 14.27 -2.31
C ASN A 367 5.61 14.37 -1.10
N ILE A 368 5.84 13.49 -0.14
CA ILE A 368 5.40 13.66 1.24
C ILE A 368 6.68 13.76 2.07
N TRP A 369 6.87 14.83 2.82
CA TRP A 369 8.08 15.01 3.61
C TRP A 369 7.79 15.66 4.95
N TYR A 370 8.64 15.35 5.91
CA TYR A 370 8.74 16.10 7.15
C TYR A 370 9.79 17.19 6.97
N ASP A 371 9.43 18.43 7.27
CA ASP A 371 10.36 19.55 7.33
C ASP A 371 10.67 19.87 8.79
N PHE A 372 11.95 19.76 9.15
CA PHE A 372 12.37 20.05 10.51
C PHE A 372 12.27 21.55 10.85
N SER A 373 12.40 22.44 9.87
CA SER A 373 12.46 23.89 10.11
C SER A 373 11.13 24.46 10.62
N ASP A 374 10.01 23.89 10.20
CA ASP A 374 8.68 24.21 10.71
C ASP A 374 8.07 23.10 11.58
N GLY A 375 8.81 22.01 11.77
CA GLY A 375 8.44 20.86 12.58
C GLY A 375 7.22 20.09 12.06
N GLY A 376 6.90 20.19 10.77
CA GLY A 376 5.66 19.68 10.22
C GLY A 376 5.81 18.66 9.09
N LEU A 377 4.80 17.80 8.96
CA LEU A 377 4.60 16.95 7.79
C LEU A 377 3.88 17.73 6.68
N HIS A 378 4.35 17.58 5.45
CA HIS A 378 3.89 18.26 4.25
C HIS A 378 3.62 17.27 3.11
N SER A 379 2.79 17.69 2.16
CA SER A 379 2.70 17.10 0.83
C SER A 379 2.82 18.17 -0.24
N SER A 380 3.41 17.83 -1.39
CA SER A 380 3.52 18.73 -2.55
C SER A 380 3.48 17.99 -3.86
N TYR A 381 2.98 18.73 -4.84
CA TYR A 381 3.01 18.41 -6.24
C TYR A 381 3.81 19.48 -6.99
N GLY A 382 4.90 19.08 -7.64
CA GLY A 382 5.72 19.94 -8.49
C GLY A 382 5.34 19.77 -9.97
N TYR A 383 5.13 20.89 -10.66
CA TYR A 383 4.94 20.93 -12.12
C TYR A 383 5.63 22.15 -12.74
N GLY A 384 6.51 21.95 -13.73
CA GLY A 384 7.25 23.05 -14.37
C GLY A 384 8.09 23.81 -13.33
N THR A 385 7.97 25.13 -13.26
CA THR A 385 8.59 25.92 -12.17
C THR A 385 7.69 26.08 -10.94
N GLY A 386 6.46 25.54 -10.97
CA GLY A 386 5.46 25.63 -9.91
C GLY A 386 5.60 24.53 -8.86
N LEU A 387 5.21 24.85 -7.62
CA LEU A 387 5.10 23.90 -6.52
C LEU A 387 3.80 24.19 -5.76
N TYR A 388 2.92 23.21 -5.69
CA TYR A 388 1.72 23.26 -4.88
C TYR A 388 1.98 22.46 -3.60
N GLY A 389 1.86 23.10 -2.44
CA GLY A 389 2.11 22.48 -1.15
C GLY A 389 0.89 22.55 -0.24
N THR A 390 0.74 21.57 0.63
CA THR A 390 -0.20 21.63 1.75
C THR A 390 0.38 22.45 2.90
N GLY A 391 -0.46 22.86 3.84
CA GLY A 391 -0.02 23.34 5.15
C GLY A 391 0.64 22.23 5.97
N SER A 392 1.48 22.61 6.93
CA SER A 392 2.29 21.71 7.72
C SER A 392 1.53 21.10 8.90
N TYR A 393 1.71 19.79 9.16
CA TYR A 393 1.16 19.12 10.34
C TYR A 393 2.24 18.91 11.40
N SER A 394 2.26 19.76 12.44
CA SER A 394 3.34 19.84 13.44
C SER A 394 3.10 19.05 14.74
N SER A 395 2.03 18.24 14.78
CA SER A 395 1.66 17.46 15.97
C SER A 395 2.23 16.05 15.99
N MET A 396 3.10 15.70 15.04
CA MET A 396 3.80 14.41 15.08
C MET A 396 4.74 14.32 16.29
N ARG A 397 4.84 13.11 16.85
CA ARG A 397 5.71 12.77 17.97
C ARG A 397 6.46 11.48 17.67
N PRO A 398 7.75 11.40 18.03
CA PRO A 398 8.52 10.17 17.98
C PRO A 398 7.78 8.97 18.59
N ASN A 399 8.04 7.79 18.04
CA ASN A 399 7.55 6.49 18.51
C ASN A 399 6.03 6.31 18.53
N ASN A 400 5.28 7.14 17.80
CA ASN A 400 3.84 6.97 17.59
C ASN A 400 3.55 6.58 16.14
N TRP A 401 2.55 5.71 15.94
CA TRP A 401 2.04 5.39 14.62
C TRP A 401 1.15 6.52 14.10
N TYR A 402 1.39 6.93 12.87
CA TYR A 402 0.55 7.86 12.12
C TYR A 402 0.11 7.22 10.83
N TYR A 403 -1.17 7.32 10.52
CA TYR A 403 -1.66 7.08 9.18
C TYR A 403 -1.61 8.39 8.41
N VAL A 404 -0.91 8.38 7.28
CA VAL A 404 -0.75 9.55 6.41
C VAL A 404 -1.37 9.20 5.08
N ALA A 405 -2.25 10.07 4.58
CA ALA A 405 -2.75 9.98 3.22
C ALA A 405 -2.66 11.36 2.57
N ALA A 406 -2.19 11.41 1.33
CA ALA A 406 -2.14 12.63 0.57
C ALA A 406 -2.72 12.40 -0.83
N THR A 407 -3.57 13.33 -1.27
CA THR A 407 -4.30 13.23 -2.53
C THR A 407 -3.95 14.41 -3.43
N TRP A 408 -4.04 14.24 -4.74
CA TRP A 408 -3.97 15.35 -5.70
C TRP A 408 -5.00 15.13 -6.79
N LYS A 409 -5.55 16.22 -7.31
CA LYS A 409 -6.44 16.22 -8.47
C LYS A 409 -6.33 17.52 -9.24
N GLU A 410 -5.98 17.42 -10.52
CA GLU A 410 -5.92 18.54 -11.45
C GLU A 410 -7.20 19.40 -11.40
N ASN A 411 -7.04 20.72 -11.37
CA ASN A 411 -8.13 21.70 -11.29
C ASN A 411 -9.06 21.54 -10.06
N ASP A 412 -8.59 20.86 -9.03
CA ASP A 412 -9.25 20.76 -7.73
C ASP A 412 -8.24 21.15 -6.64
N SER A 413 -7.55 20.18 -6.05
CA SER A 413 -6.67 20.45 -4.91
C SER A 413 -5.66 19.33 -4.63
N ILE A 414 -4.60 19.70 -3.91
CA ILE A 414 -3.74 18.79 -3.16
C ILE A 414 -4.18 18.80 -1.70
N LYS A 415 -4.31 17.63 -1.09
CA LYS A 415 -4.77 17.50 0.30
C LYS A 415 -3.84 16.60 1.11
N LEU A 416 -3.73 16.91 2.39
CA LEU A 416 -3.03 16.09 3.39
C LEU A 416 -4.04 15.69 4.46
N TYR A 417 -4.08 14.39 4.73
CA TYR A 417 -4.87 13.76 5.78
C TYR A 417 -3.91 13.09 6.77
N VAL A 418 -4.20 13.24 8.07
CA VAL A 418 -3.46 12.57 9.13
C VAL A 418 -4.46 11.89 10.05
N ASN A 419 -4.22 10.61 10.34
CA ASN A 419 -5.07 9.75 11.16
C ASN A 419 -6.55 9.76 10.70
N GLY A 420 -6.75 9.69 9.38
CA GLY A 420 -8.06 9.60 8.75
C GLY A 420 -8.80 10.94 8.62
N THR A 421 -8.24 12.04 9.10
CA THR A 421 -8.87 13.37 9.11
C THR A 421 -8.16 14.34 8.17
N LEU A 422 -8.92 15.20 7.48
CA LEU A 422 -8.35 16.24 6.62
C LEU A 422 -7.60 17.27 7.47
N HIS A 423 -6.32 17.47 7.17
CA HIS A 423 -5.50 18.49 7.79
C HIS A 423 -5.41 19.76 6.94
N SER A 424 -5.15 19.60 5.64
CA SER A 424 -4.94 20.74 4.75
C SER A 424 -5.41 20.45 3.33
N SER A 425 -5.87 21.49 2.64
CA SER A 425 -6.33 21.45 1.25
C SER A 425 -5.89 22.73 0.55
N THR A 426 -5.06 22.60 -0.49
CA THR A 426 -4.57 23.72 -1.30
C THR A 426 -5.03 23.54 -2.74
N PRO A 427 -5.69 24.53 -3.37
CA PRO A 427 -6.09 24.42 -4.76
C PRO A 427 -4.91 24.21 -5.71
N ILE A 428 -5.10 23.37 -6.72
CA ILE A 428 -4.13 23.19 -7.80
C ILE A 428 -4.78 23.45 -9.16
N GLY A 429 -4.03 24.06 -10.06
CA GLY A 429 -4.52 24.36 -11.42
C GLY A 429 -4.34 23.19 -12.38
N THR A 430 -4.26 23.53 -13.66
CA THR A 430 -3.95 22.59 -14.73
C THR A 430 -2.54 22.02 -14.54
N LEU A 431 -2.44 20.69 -14.50
CA LEU A 431 -1.20 19.94 -14.49
C LEU A 431 -0.77 19.67 -15.95
N GLY A 432 0.50 19.43 -16.21
CA GLY A 432 1.00 19.25 -17.58
C GLY A 432 0.36 18.14 -18.39
N SER A 433 0.56 18.19 -19.71
CA SER A 433 0.14 17.13 -20.63
C SER A 433 0.97 15.84 -20.53
N SER A 434 2.06 15.83 -19.75
CA SER A 434 2.88 14.63 -19.55
C SER A 434 2.11 13.58 -18.75
N SER A 435 2.07 12.35 -19.26
CA SER A 435 1.53 11.18 -18.57
C SER A 435 2.53 10.54 -17.59
N VAL A 436 3.78 11.02 -17.56
CA VAL A 436 4.86 10.46 -16.73
C VAL A 436 5.66 11.59 -16.09
N PHE A 437 6.12 11.38 -14.84
CA PHE A 437 7.09 12.26 -14.21
C PHE A 437 8.47 12.12 -14.86
N LYS A 438 9.18 13.25 -15.00
CA LYS A 438 10.57 13.32 -15.49
C LYS A 438 11.51 12.31 -14.84
N TYR A 439 11.32 12.03 -13.54
CA TYR A 439 12.08 11.01 -12.82
C TYR A 439 11.19 9.83 -12.49
N GLN A 440 11.57 8.66 -12.99
CA GLN A 440 10.77 7.44 -12.94
C GLN A 440 11.14 6.52 -11.77
N THR A 441 11.59 7.07 -10.64
CA THR A 441 11.93 6.30 -9.44
C THR A 441 11.16 6.81 -8.24
N LEU A 442 10.54 5.86 -7.53
CA LEU A 442 9.96 6.05 -6.21
C LEU A 442 11.02 5.74 -5.17
N PHE A 443 11.15 6.59 -4.15
CA PHE A 443 12.01 6.35 -2.99
C PHE A 443 11.17 6.36 -1.72
N LEU A 444 11.29 5.32 -0.91
CA LEU A 444 10.64 5.24 0.39
C LEU A 444 11.63 5.61 1.49
N GLY A 445 11.25 6.58 2.33
CA GLY A 445 12.05 6.96 3.49
C GLY A 445 13.34 7.71 3.16
N GLN A 446 13.53 8.26 1.97
CA GLN A 446 14.69 9.09 1.64
C GLN A 446 14.43 9.98 0.42
N SER A 447 15.30 10.96 0.22
CA SER A 447 15.33 11.73 -1.02
C SER A 447 16.07 10.99 -2.14
N SER A 448 15.72 11.30 -3.38
CA SER A 448 16.32 10.79 -4.62
C SER A 448 17.79 11.18 -4.85
N LEU A 449 18.38 12.00 -3.98
CA LEU A 449 19.83 12.30 -3.96
C LEU A 449 20.59 11.54 -2.86
N GLY A 450 19.97 10.55 -2.21
CA GLY A 450 20.61 9.74 -1.17
C GLY A 450 20.80 10.44 0.17
N GLY A 451 20.08 11.53 0.42
CA GLY A 451 20.04 12.24 1.70
C GLY A 451 18.65 12.25 2.34
N PHE A 452 18.53 12.82 3.55
CA PHE A 452 17.26 12.93 4.29
C PHE A 452 16.58 11.59 4.54
N ILE A 453 17.37 10.62 4.97
CA ILE A 453 16.90 9.27 5.22
C ILE A 453 16.12 9.26 6.54
N ALA A 454 14.94 8.68 6.47
CA ALA A 454 14.06 8.43 7.58
C ALA A 454 14.72 7.48 8.58
N ASN A 455 14.47 7.70 9.86
CA ASN A 455 14.67 6.70 10.90
C ASN A 455 13.29 6.31 11.42
N ALA A 456 12.64 5.37 10.74
CA ALA A 456 11.23 5.08 10.95
C ALA A 456 10.85 3.65 10.52
N LEU A 457 9.73 3.18 11.05
CA LEU A 457 9.00 2.04 10.48
C LEU A 457 7.98 2.54 9.46
N PHE A 458 7.87 1.84 8.34
CA PHE A 458 6.86 2.02 7.31
C PHE A 458 6.01 0.77 7.17
N ASP A 459 4.71 0.95 7.07
CA ASP A 459 3.75 -0.14 7.02
C ASP A 459 2.61 0.22 6.04
N GLU A 460 2.03 -0.78 5.38
CA GLU A 460 0.86 -0.64 4.51
C GLU A 460 0.95 0.52 3.49
N LEU A 461 1.99 0.57 2.66
CA LEU A 461 2.05 1.54 1.56
C LEU A 461 1.00 1.20 0.50
N ARG A 462 0.14 2.15 0.14
CA ARG A 462 -0.77 2.07 -1.00
C ARG A 462 -0.72 3.33 -1.86
N ILE A 463 -0.73 3.13 -3.17
CA ILE A 463 -0.81 4.17 -4.20
C ILE A 463 -2.03 3.84 -5.06
N SER A 464 -2.84 4.86 -5.36
CA SER A 464 -4.07 4.73 -6.16
C SER A 464 -4.08 5.70 -7.33
N SER A 465 -4.65 5.27 -8.46
CA SER A 465 -4.84 6.08 -9.68
C SER A 465 -6.02 7.05 -9.60
N LYS A 466 -6.73 7.08 -8.47
CA LYS A 466 -7.83 8.00 -8.17
C LYS A 466 -7.55 8.88 -6.96
N THR A 467 -8.20 10.02 -6.93
CA THR A 467 -8.40 10.80 -5.70
C THR A 467 -9.37 10.05 -4.78
N ARG A 468 -8.89 9.45 -3.69
CA ARG A 468 -9.77 8.84 -2.70
C ARG A 468 -10.52 9.92 -1.93
N SER A 469 -11.79 9.67 -1.69
CA SER A 469 -12.65 10.54 -0.90
C SER A 469 -12.29 10.51 0.59
N GLU A 470 -12.75 11.51 1.33
CA GLU A 470 -12.53 11.58 2.78
C GLU A 470 -13.13 10.37 3.52
N SER A 471 -14.29 9.87 3.08
CA SER A 471 -14.89 8.66 3.66
C SER A 471 -14.06 7.41 3.38
N GLU A 472 -13.50 7.28 2.18
CA GLU A 472 -12.57 6.18 1.85
C GLU A 472 -11.31 6.25 2.71
N ILE A 473 -10.74 7.43 2.90
CA ILE A 473 -9.54 7.65 3.72
C ILE A 473 -9.80 7.37 5.21
N SER A 474 -10.96 7.82 5.73
CA SER A 474 -11.38 7.56 7.10
C SER A 474 -11.66 6.06 7.34
N SER A 475 -12.26 5.39 6.37
CA SER A 475 -12.48 3.94 6.40
C SER A 475 -11.17 3.16 6.36
N ALA A 476 -10.22 3.58 5.52
CA ALA A 476 -8.88 3.00 5.43
C ALA A 476 -8.11 3.13 6.75
N TYR A 477 -8.15 4.30 7.39
CA TYR A 477 -7.57 4.52 8.71
C TYR A 477 -8.17 3.60 9.79
N SER A 478 -9.49 3.40 9.73
CA SER A 478 -10.24 2.62 10.72
C SER A 478 -10.22 1.11 10.44
N SER A 479 -9.57 0.67 9.35
CA SER A 479 -9.48 -0.74 8.99
C SER A 479 -8.78 -1.56 10.08
N SER A 480 -9.24 -2.79 10.29
CA SER A 480 -8.59 -3.74 11.21
C SER A 480 -7.63 -4.71 10.50
N THR A 481 -7.60 -4.70 9.16
CA THR A 481 -6.86 -5.67 8.34
C THR A 481 -5.85 -5.02 7.41
N GLY A 482 -5.50 -3.76 7.65
CA GLY A 482 -4.69 -2.97 6.72
C GLY A 482 -5.49 -2.41 5.55
N LEU A 483 -4.80 -1.93 4.54
CA LEU A 483 -5.36 -1.33 3.34
C LEU A 483 -5.76 -2.41 2.34
N ASN A 484 -6.95 -2.29 1.74
CA ASN A 484 -7.38 -3.25 0.73
C ASN A 484 -6.84 -2.90 -0.66
N ILE A 485 -6.62 -3.93 -1.48
CA ILE A 485 -6.39 -3.78 -2.92
C ILE A 485 -7.74 -3.71 -3.61
N ASP A 486 -7.95 -2.66 -4.39
CA ASP A 486 -9.12 -2.46 -5.24
C ASP A 486 -8.68 -2.15 -6.69
N GLU A 487 -9.64 -2.02 -7.59
CA GLU A 487 -9.46 -1.64 -9.00
C GLU A 487 -8.58 -0.40 -9.24
N TYR A 488 -8.52 0.53 -8.29
CA TYR A 488 -7.78 1.78 -8.42
C TYR A 488 -6.39 1.70 -7.77
N THR A 489 -6.10 0.62 -7.06
CA THR A 489 -4.82 0.41 -6.38
C THR A 489 -3.75 0.08 -7.40
N THR A 490 -2.93 1.06 -7.76
CA THR A 490 -1.82 0.87 -8.69
C THR A 490 -0.62 0.18 -8.06
N TYR A 491 -0.48 0.29 -6.73
CA TYR A 491 0.62 -0.31 -5.97
C TYR A 491 0.23 -0.47 -4.50
N LYS A 492 0.47 -1.64 -3.91
CA LYS A 492 0.39 -1.85 -2.46
C LYS A 492 1.55 -2.71 -1.98
N CYS A 493 2.24 -2.32 -0.91
CA CYS A 493 3.22 -3.17 -0.22
C CYS A 493 2.88 -3.21 1.27
N SER A 494 2.60 -4.38 1.83
CA SER A 494 2.29 -4.51 3.26
C SER A 494 3.52 -4.47 4.15
N PHE A 495 4.68 -4.84 3.62
CA PHE A 495 5.91 -5.02 4.39
C PHE A 495 5.89 -6.17 5.41
N ASP A 496 5.00 -7.17 5.21
CA ASP A 496 4.93 -8.40 6.00
C ASP A 496 6.09 -9.36 5.67
N ASN A 497 7.30 -8.98 6.09
CA ASN A 497 8.55 -9.68 5.82
C ASN A 497 8.91 -9.80 4.32
N THR A 498 8.28 -8.99 3.48
CA THR A 498 8.54 -8.94 2.04
C THR A 498 8.45 -7.51 1.49
N LEU A 499 9.00 -7.30 0.30
CA LEU A 499 8.84 -6.10 -0.53
C LEU A 499 7.92 -6.36 -1.74
N THR A 500 7.18 -7.46 -1.69
CA THR A 500 6.21 -7.86 -2.71
C THR A 500 5.10 -6.81 -2.81
N ALA A 501 4.89 -6.32 -4.02
CA ALA A 501 3.82 -5.42 -4.34
C ALA A 501 2.60 -6.19 -4.82
N GLY A 502 1.40 -5.73 -4.45
CA GLY A 502 0.14 -6.08 -5.07
C GLY A 502 -0.45 -4.90 -5.85
N ARG A 503 -1.47 -5.17 -6.67
CA ARG A 503 -2.20 -4.13 -7.41
C ARG A 503 -3.56 -4.63 -7.89
N GLY A 504 -4.39 -3.70 -8.35
CA GLY A 504 -5.66 -3.97 -9.01
C GLY A 504 -5.86 -3.11 -10.25
N GLY A 505 -6.88 -3.49 -11.01
CA GLY A 505 -7.29 -2.82 -12.22
C GLY A 505 -8.69 -3.24 -12.61
N MET A 506 -9.33 -2.46 -13.47
CA MET A 506 -10.62 -2.81 -14.04
C MET A 506 -10.70 -2.51 -15.52
N ARG A 507 -11.70 -3.09 -16.15
CA ARG A 507 -12.30 -2.59 -17.38
C ARG A 507 -13.79 -2.34 -17.14
N ILE A 508 -14.34 -1.35 -17.83
CA ILE A 508 -15.79 -1.18 -18.00
C ILE A 508 -16.09 -1.31 -19.49
N SER A 509 -17.00 -2.21 -19.84
CA SER A 509 -17.43 -2.43 -21.22
C SER A 509 -18.11 -1.21 -21.85
N PRO A 510 -18.23 -1.15 -23.19
CA PRO A 510 -19.25 -0.32 -23.81
C PRO A 510 -20.65 -0.62 -23.26
N VAL A 511 -21.57 0.31 -23.48
CA VAL A 511 -22.99 0.08 -23.23
C VAL A 511 -23.55 -0.80 -24.36
N TYR A 512 -24.01 -2.01 -24.02
CA TYR A 512 -24.66 -2.90 -24.97
C TYR A 512 -26.16 -2.64 -25.05
N ASP A 513 -26.68 -2.53 -26.27
CA ASP A 513 -28.11 -2.49 -26.53
C ASP A 513 -28.68 -3.91 -26.59
N ILE A 514 -29.48 -4.26 -25.57
CA ILE A 514 -30.15 -5.56 -25.47
C ILE A 514 -31.66 -5.46 -25.75
N SER A 515 -32.13 -4.32 -26.28
CA SER A 515 -33.57 -4.05 -26.52
C SER A 515 -34.23 -5.00 -27.50
N GLN A 516 -33.45 -5.59 -28.40
CA GLN A 516 -33.92 -6.56 -29.38
C GLN A 516 -34.55 -7.81 -28.74
N VAL A 517 -34.16 -8.15 -27.51
CA VAL A 517 -34.66 -9.32 -26.78
C VAL A 517 -36.14 -9.18 -26.43
N LYS A 518 -36.61 -7.95 -26.18
CA LYS A 518 -37.96 -7.65 -25.69
C LYS A 518 -38.28 -8.46 -24.43
N ILE A 519 -38.93 -9.62 -24.53
CA ILE A 519 -39.24 -10.42 -23.35
C ILE A 519 -38.14 -11.47 -23.14
N ALA A 520 -37.42 -11.37 -22.03
CA ALA A 520 -36.39 -12.32 -21.67
C ALA A 520 -37.01 -13.69 -21.33
N LYS A 521 -36.54 -14.76 -21.98
CA LYS A 521 -36.84 -16.14 -21.60
C LYS A 521 -35.83 -16.66 -20.59
N ASP A 522 -34.55 -16.37 -20.82
CA ASP A 522 -33.44 -16.80 -19.98
C ASP A 522 -32.23 -15.87 -20.17
N SER A 523 -31.27 -15.89 -19.25
CA SER A 523 -30.00 -15.17 -19.39
C SER A 523 -28.82 -15.97 -18.83
N ASN A 524 -27.64 -15.75 -19.39
CA ASN A 524 -26.41 -16.38 -18.95
C ASN A 524 -25.22 -15.45 -19.16
N ILE A 525 -24.31 -15.45 -18.19
CA ILE A 525 -22.97 -14.87 -18.33
C ILE A 525 -21.92 -15.88 -17.91
N SER A 526 -20.88 -16.04 -18.71
CA SER A 526 -19.75 -16.92 -18.43
C SER A 526 -18.44 -16.28 -18.88
N TRP A 527 -17.32 -16.76 -18.34
CA TRP A 527 -16.00 -16.28 -18.68
C TRP A 527 -14.92 -17.34 -18.49
N THR A 528 -13.82 -17.18 -19.21
CA THR A 528 -12.60 -17.97 -19.03
C THR A 528 -11.52 -17.09 -18.43
N ALA A 529 -10.98 -17.45 -17.27
CA ALA A 529 -9.92 -16.71 -16.61
C ALA A 529 -8.88 -17.63 -15.96
N THR A 530 -7.64 -17.15 -15.86
CA THR A 530 -6.57 -17.74 -15.06
C THR A 530 -6.44 -16.94 -13.78
N THR A 531 -6.66 -17.59 -12.64
CA THR A 531 -6.55 -16.98 -11.31
C THR A 531 -5.58 -17.78 -10.44
N PRO A 532 -4.26 -17.57 -10.57
CA PRO A 532 -3.29 -18.16 -9.66
C PRO A 532 -3.54 -17.77 -8.20
N THR A 533 -2.93 -18.47 -7.25
CA THR A 533 -3.01 -18.13 -5.82
C THR A 533 -2.61 -16.68 -5.56
N GLY A 534 -3.39 -15.97 -4.74
CA GLY A 534 -3.16 -14.55 -4.43
C GLY A 534 -3.69 -13.58 -5.49
N THR A 535 -4.40 -14.08 -6.51
CA THR A 535 -5.04 -13.26 -7.55
C THR A 535 -6.55 -13.45 -7.57
N ASN A 536 -7.28 -12.52 -8.19
CA ASN A 536 -8.72 -12.60 -8.34
C ASN A 536 -9.20 -11.97 -9.65
N VAL A 537 -10.33 -12.47 -10.16
CA VAL A 537 -11.11 -11.88 -11.26
C VAL A 537 -12.56 -11.82 -10.81
N VAL A 538 -13.13 -10.62 -10.79
CA VAL A 538 -14.54 -10.37 -10.46
C VAL A 538 -15.23 -9.76 -11.67
N ILE A 539 -16.36 -10.34 -12.07
CA ILE A 539 -17.21 -9.83 -13.13
C ILE A 539 -18.51 -9.31 -12.52
N GLU A 540 -18.90 -8.10 -12.87
CA GLU A 540 -20.14 -7.48 -12.42
C GLU A 540 -20.94 -6.99 -13.62
N SER A 541 -22.28 -7.05 -13.52
CA SER A 541 -23.19 -6.47 -14.50
C SER A 541 -23.91 -5.27 -13.90
N ASN A 542 -24.29 -4.33 -14.77
CA ASN A 542 -25.17 -3.23 -14.41
C ASN A 542 -26.24 -3.10 -15.50
N LEU A 543 -27.50 -3.14 -15.09
CA LEU A 543 -28.66 -3.13 -15.99
C LEU A 543 -29.35 -1.77 -15.91
N SER A 544 -29.76 -1.25 -17.07
CA SER A 544 -30.68 -0.14 -17.22
C SER A 544 -31.91 -0.61 -17.99
N LEU A 545 -33.10 -0.13 -17.62
CA LEU A 545 -34.37 -0.47 -18.27
C LEU A 545 -34.99 0.71 -19.04
N ASP A 546 -34.32 1.86 -19.05
CA ASP A 546 -34.84 3.14 -19.53
C ASP A 546 -33.88 3.81 -20.54
N GLY A 547 -33.25 2.99 -21.39
CA GLY A 547 -32.37 3.46 -22.46
C GLY A 547 -30.99 3.92 -21.99
N GLY A 548 -30.59 3.61 -20.75
CA GLY A 548 -29.33 4.05 -20.15
C GLY A 548 -29.46 5.31 -19.31
N THR A 549 -30.68 5.75 -18.99
CA THR A 549 -30.93 6.96 -18.18
C THR A 549 -30.63 6.71 -16.71
N THR A 550 -31.12 5.59 -16.16
CA THR A 550 -30.83 5.13 -14.80
C THR A 550 -30.31 3.70 -14.80
N TRP A 551 -29.52 3.36 -13.78
CA TRP A 551 -28.84 2.08 -13.65
C TRP A 551 -29.17 1.45 -12.30
N LEU A 552 -29.42 0.14 -12.26
CA LEU A 552 -29.81 -0.60 -11.06
C LEU A 552 -28.63 -0.81 -10.07
N GLY A 553 -27.41 -0.52 -10.51
CA GLY A 553 -26.18 -0.65 -9.75
C GLY A 553 -25.42 -1.93 -10.09
N TRP A 554 -24.11 -1.91 -9.86
CA TRP A 554 -23.24 -3.05 -10.13
C TRP A 554 -23.59 -4.26 -9.25
N LYS A 555 -23.73 -5.43 -9.87
CA LYS A 555 -24.01 -6.71 -9.21
C LYS A 555 -22.98 -7.75 -9.66
N GLN A 556 -22.37 -8.43 -8.69
CA GLN A 556 -21.45 -9.52 -8.98
C GLN A 556 -22.15 -10.69 -9.67
N CYS A 557 -21.58 -11.11 -10.79
CA CYS A 557 -22.02 -12.26 -11.57
C CYS A 557 -21.43 -13.56 -11.04
N THR A 558 -22.07 -14.68 -11.35
CA THR A 558 -21.54 -16.03 -11.12
C THR A 558 -21.18 -16.66 -12.46
N ASN A 559 -20.01 -17.28 -12.59
CA ASN A 559 -19.55 -17.84 -13.86
C ASN A 559 -20.48 -18.97 -14.32
N GLY A 560 -21.09 -18.82 -15.50
CA GLY A 560 -22.09 -19.73 -16.04
C GLY A 560 -23.48 -19.57 -15.42
N GLY A 561 -23.69 -18.56 -14.57
CA GLY A 561 -24.98 -18.25 -13.95
C GLY A 561 -25.82 -17.25 -14.74
N PRO A 562 -27.06 -16.97 -14.26
CA PRO A 562 -27.90 -15.93 -14.85
C PRO A 562 -27.31 -14.54 -14.62
N ILE A 563 -27.64 -13.61 -15.51
CA ILE A 563 -27.26 -12.20 -15.35
C ILE A 563 -28.10 -11.62 -14.22
N PRO A 564 -27.49 -11.03 -13.17
CA PRO A 564 -28.23 -10.37 -12.10
C PRO A 564 -29.25 -9.37 -12.64
N ASP A 565 -30.40 -9.29 -11.96
CA ASP A 565 -31.52 -8.41 -12.29
C ASP A 565 -32.24 -8.67 -13.64
N ILE A 566 -31.82 -9.68 -14.42
CA ILE A 566 -32.59 -10.18 -15.58
C ILE A 566 -33.32 -11.46 -15.19
N THR A 567 -34.65 -11.43 -15.26
CA THR A 567 -35.51 -12.58 -14.90
C THR A 567 -36.37 -13.03 -16.08
N PRO A 568 -36.75 -14.32 -16.16
CA PRO A 568 -37.70 -14.78 -17.17
C PRO A 568 -39.02 -14.01 -17.13
N GLY A 569 -39.49 -13.55 -18.29
CA GLY A 569 -40.67 -12.71 -18.47
C GLY A 569 -40.40 -11.20 -18.37
N MET A 570 -39.18 -10.78 -18.07
CA MET A 570 -38.83 -9.35 -17.96
C MET A 570 -38.87 -8.66 -19.32
N ASP A 571 -39.45 -7.46 -19.36
CA ASP A 571 -39.42 -6.59 -20.54
C ASP A 571 -38.10 -5.79 -20.59
N LEU A 572 -37.31 -6.10 -21.60
CA LEU A 572 -36.03 -5.52 -21.95
C LEU A 572 -36.12 -4.58 -23.15
N SER A 573 -37.32 -4.20 -23.62
CA SER A 573 -37.50 -3.42 -24.87
C SER A 573 -36.80 -2.05 -24.90
N ASN A 574 -36.34 -1.53 -23.75
CA ASN A 574 -35.51 -0.33 -23.65
C ASN A 574 -34.21 -0.57 -22.87
N ALA A 575 -33.82 -1.82 -22.68
CA ALA A 575 -32.75 -2.16 -21.76
C ALA A 575 -31.34 -1.93 -22.34
N ARG A 576 -30.41 -1.62 -21.44
CA ARG A 576 -28.98 -1.47 -21.69
C ARG A 576 -28.20 -2.27 -20.66
N LEU A 577 -27.06 -2.83 -21.06
CA LEU A 577 -26.20 -3.64 -20.20
C LEU A 577 -24.77 -3.10 -20.23
N GLN A 578 -24.12 -3.06 -19.07
CA GLN A 578 -22.68 -2.88 -18.94
C GLN A 578 -22.09 -4.00 -18.10
N ILE A 579 -20.84 -4.33 -18.40
CA ILE A 579 -20.02 -5.27 -17.64
C ILE A 579 -18.82 -4.51 -17.06
N ARG A 580 -18.43 -4.89 -15.84
CA ARG A 580 -17.18 -4.46 -15.21
C ARG A 580 -16.36 -5.69 -14.87
N GLU A 581 -15.12 -5.70 -15.33
CA GLU A 581 -14.17 -6.77 -15.10
C GLU A 581 -13.02 -6.27 -14.22
N THR A 582 -12.97 -6.70 -12.96
CA THR A 582 -11.97 -6.28 -11.98
C THR A 582 -10.95 -7.38 -11.76
N LEU A 583 -9.67 -7.05 -11.90
CA LEU A 583 -8.53 -7.93 -11.69
C LEU A 583 -7.75 -7.44 -10.47
N THR A 584 -7.31 -8.35 -9.58
CA THR A 584 -6.40 -8.00 -8.47
C THR A 584 -5.33 -9.06 -8.24
N THR A 585 -4.18 -8.63 -7.72
CA THR A 585 -3.10 -9.50 -7.25
C THR A 585 -2.46 -8.94 -5.99
N SER A 586 -2.05 -9.81 -5.07
CA SER A 586 -1.16 -9.46 -3.95
C SER A 586 0.32 -9.54 -4.29
N ASP A 587 0.68 -10.07 -5.47
CA ASP A 587 2.05 -10.25 -5.94
C ASP A 587 2.16 -9.94 -7.44
N VAL A 588 2.82 -8.85 -7.80
CA VAL A 588 3.00 -8.41 -9.19
C VAL A 588 3.82 -9.37 -10.05
N THR A 589 4.47 -10.38 -9.47
CA THR A 589 5.13 -11.47 -10.23
C THR A 589 4.17 -12.58 -10.63
N VAL A 590 2.94 -12.57 -10.10
CA VAL A 590 1.87 -13.54 -10.39
C VAL A 590 0.58 -12.77 -10.69
N THR A 591 0.18 -12.70 -11.95
CA THR A 591 -0.96 -11.88 -12.38
C THR A 591 -2.15 -12.72 -12.85
N PRO A 592 -3.39 -12.29 -12.58
CA PRO A 592 -4.57 -12.90 -13.20
C PRO A 592 -4.67 -12.47 -14.66
N SER A 593 -5.37 -13.28 -15.45
CA SER A 593 -5.73 -12.97 -16.85
C SER A 593 -7.16 -13.37 -17.13
N LEU A 594 -7.92 -12.51 -17.80
CA LEU A 594 -9.25 -12.83 -18.32
C LEU A 594 -9.14 -13.07 -19.83
N SER A 595 -9.50 -14.26 -20.29
CA SER A 595 -9.38 -14.66 -21.70
C SER A 595 -10.63 -14.37 -22.51
N SER A 596 -11.81 -14.50 -21.90
CA SER A 596 -13.06 -14.18 -22.58
C SER A 596 -14.21 -13.92 -21.63
N VAL A 597 -15.20 -13.15 -22.08
CA VAL A 597 -16.52 -13.00 -21.46
C VAL A 597 -17.59 -13.32 -22.51
N THR A 598 -18.61 -14.08 -22.14
CA THR A 598 -19.73 -14.44 -23.02
C THR A 598 -21.04 -14.12 -22.32
N ILE A 599 -21.92 -13.42 -23.03
CA ILE A 599 -23.26 -13.03 -22.60
C ILE A 599 -24.26 -13.64 -23.56
N ASN A 600 -25.27 -14.32 -23.02
CA ASN A 600 -26.38 -14.85 -23.80
C ASN A 600 -27.70 -14.47 -23.13
N ILE A 601 -28.60 -13.81 -23.85
CA ILE A 601 -29.96 -13.50 -23.40
C ILE A 601 -30.92 -14.02 -24.45
N ILE A 602 -31.77 -14.96 -24.06
CA ILE A 602 -32.67 -15.67 -24.97
C ILE A 602 -34.02 -14.96 -24.96
N ALA A 603 -34.59 -14.69 -26.13
CA ALA A 603 -35.92 -14.09 -26.28
C ALA A 603 -37.04 -15.15 -26.18
N GLN A 604 -38.26 -14.70 -25.84
CA GLN A 604 -39.45 -15.58 -25.72
C GLN A 604 -40.18 -15.88 -27.03
#